data_AF-A0AA40EZB4-F1
#
_entry.id   AF-A0AA40EZB4-F1
#
_cell.length_a   1.000
_cell.length_b   1.000
_cell.length_c   1.000
_cell.angle_alpha   90.00
_cell.angle_beta   90.00
_cell.angle_gamma   90.00
#
_symmetry.space_group_name_H-M   'P 1'
#
loop_
_entity.id
_entity.type
_entity.pdbx_description
1 polymer ?
#
loop_
_entity_poly.entity_id
_entity_poly.type
_entity_poly.pdbx_seq_one_letter_code
_entity_poly.pdbx_strand_id
1 'polypeptide(L)'
;DINRLKSLHSKTGYIDGITSAKSTSVQAGFDEGFTLGANIGSRAGQLLGIIEGLVAAFGLQSISTSSSSPSSSSSFPSQHGEEARRLELLLNEARRELDVRSAFAKEWFCEDGTWDYPVGEEGGNDGEEVLFPDVAASHPLIKKWDAIVRREGERFGLDWNVLRDEDGVDRGHHEHGHEEEDESNRRANQNQPAVANKGNQALAW
;
A
#
# COMPACT_ATOMS: atom_id res chain seq x y z
N ASP A 1 42.06 2.05 39.30
CA ASP A 1 41.03 3.09 39.22
C ASP A 1 39.71 2.47 38.76
N ILE A 2 38.94 1.91 39.69
CA ILE A 2 37.74 1.12 39.42
C ILE A 2 36.49 2.00 39.37
N ASN A 3 36.48 3.12 40.11
CA ASN A 3 35.34 4.03 40.16
C ASN A 3 35.19 4.83 38.86
N ARG A 4 36.30 5.18 38.19
CA ARG A 4 36.28 5.83 36.88
C ARG A 4 35.77 4.90 35.77
N LEU A 5 36.06 3.60 35.85
CA LEU A 5 35.58 2.61 34.89
C LEU A 5 34.07 2.38 35.03
N LYS A 6 33.56 2.32 36.26
CA LYS A 6 32.12 2.20 36.55
C LYS A 6 31.32 3.41 36.06
N SER A 7 31.84 4.63 36.24
CA SER A 7 31.14 5.83 35.75
C SER A 7 31.13 5.93 34.22
N LEU A 8 32.23 5.52 33.56
CA LEU A 8 32.30 5.42 32.10
C LEU A 8 31.31 4.39 31.55
N HIS A 9 31.27 3.17 32.10
CA HIS A 9 30.32 2.13 31.65
C HIS A 9 28.86 2.49 31.94
N SER A 10 28.56 3.11 33.08
CA SER A 10 27.20 3.57 33.36
C SER A 10 26.76 4.67 32.40
N LYS A 11 27.66 5.61 32.06
CA LYS A 11 27.39 6.67 31.08
C LYS A 11 27.27 6.13 29.67
N THR A 12 28.15 5.21 29.27
CA THR A 12 28.08 4.53 27.96
C THR A 12 26.81 3.71 27.84
N GLY A 13 26.44 2.90 28.84
CA GLY A 13 25.22 2.11 28.82
C GLY A 13 23.93 2.94 28.83
N TYR A 14 23.92 4.10 29.50
CA TYR A 14 22.79 5.04 29.43
C TYR A 14 22.66 5.71 28.06
N ILE A 15 23.78 6.13 27.46
CA ILE A 15 23.79 6.70 26.10
C ILE A 15 23.37 5.63 25.08
N ASP A 16 23.87 4.41 25.23
CA ASP A 16 23.55 3.27 24.39
C ASP A 16 22.07 2.89 24.51
N GLY A 17 21.52 2.85 25.74
CA GLY A 17 20.10 2.62 25.98
C GLY A 17 19.19 3.68 25.36
N ILE A 18 19.55 4.97 25.44
CA ILE A 18 18.79 6.05 24.79
C ILE A 18 18.90 5.96 23.26
N THR A 19 20.08 5.63 22.75
CA THR A 19 20.32 5.54 21.30
C THR A 19 19.57 4.35 20.72
N SER A 20 19.64 3.20 21.37
CA SER A 20 18.91 1.97 21.01
C SER A 20 17.39 2.14 21.10
N ALA A 21 16.88 2.80 22.15
CA ALA A 21 15.45 3.09 22.26
C ALA A 21 14.94 4.03 21.15
N LYS A 22 15.75 5.04 20.78
CA LYS A 22 15.42 5.96 19.68
C LYS A 22 15.50 5.30 18.31
N SER A 23 16.50 4.47 18.06
CA SER A 23 16.62 3.75 16.77
C SER A 23 15.47 2.76 16.57
N THR A 24 15.07 2.06 17.63
CA THR A 24 13.98 1.08 17.60
C THR A 24 12.63 1.74 17.27
N SER A 25 12.32 2.89 17.88
CA SER A 25 11.08 3.62 17.60
C SER A 25 11.03 4.19 16.18
N VAL A 26 12.15 4.68 15.64
CA VAL A 26 12.21 5.22 14.28
C VAL A 26 12.09 4.10 13.24
N GLN A 27 12.71 2.94 13.49
CA GLN A 27 12.68 1.82 12.57
C GLN A 27 11.29 1.16 12.51
N ALA A 28 10.63 0.98 13.66
CA ALA A 28 9.26 0.46 13.70
C ALA A 28 8.29 1.32 12.88
N GLY A 29 8.34 2.65 13.04
CA GLY A 29 7.51 3.56 12.25
C GLY A 29 7.85 3.57 10.75
N PHE A 30 9.14 3.37 10.40
CA PHE A 30 9.54 3.20 9.00
C PHE A 30 8.99 1.91 8.40
N ASP A 31 9.09 0.79 9.11
CA ASP A 31 8.65 -0.53 8.61
C ASP A 31 7.13 -0.55 8.39
N GLU A 32 6.36 0.06 9.30
CA GLU A 32 4.91 0.25 9.16
C GLU A 32 4.57 1.15 7.96
N GLY A 33 5.20 2.32 7.85
CA GLY A 33 4.97 3.23 6.72
C GLY A 33 5.41 2.66 5.38
N PHE A 34 6.52 1.91 5.34
CA PHE A 34 7.05 1.28 4.14
C PHE A 34 6.12 0.19 3.63
N THR A 35 5.62 -0.68 4.52
CA THR A 35 4.70 -1.76 4.13
C THR A 35 3.37 -1.23 3.58
N LEU A 36 2.77 -0.22 4.23
CA LEU A 36 1.58 0.46 3.71
C LEU A 36 1.89 1.15 2.36
N GLY A 37 2.99 1.89 2.29
CA GLY A 37 3.42 2.59 1.09
C GLY A 37 3.66 1.64 -0.09
N ALA A 38 4.24 0.45 0.16
CA ALA A 38 4.44 -0.58 -0.84
C ALA A 38 3.09 -1.14 -1.38
N ASN A 39 2.08 -1.30 -0.52
CA ASN A 39 0.76 -1.73 -0.95
C ASN A 39 0.07 -0.68 -1.85
N ILE A 40 0.12 0.59 -1.46
CA ILE A 40 -0.44 1.70 -2.27
C ILE A 40 0.33 1.85 -3.58
N GLY A 41 1.66 1.87 -3.52
CA GLY A 41 2.53 2.02 -4.68
C GLY A 41 2.39 0.85 -5.66
N SER A 42 2.29 -0.39 -5.15
CA SER A 42 2.07 -1.58 -5.98
C SER A 42 0.74 -1.49 -6.73
N ARG A 43 -0.36 -1.14 -6.04
CA ARG A 43 -1.67 -0.94 -6.67
C ARG A 43 -1.66 0.19 -7.71
N ALA A 44 -1.06 1.34 -7.38
CA ALA A 44 -0.93 2.44 -8.34
C ALA A 44 -0.13 2.03 -9.57
N GLY A 45 0.99 1.32 -9.38
CA GLY A 45 1.83 0.80 -10.46
C GLY A 45 1.12 -0.20 -11.35
N GLN A 46 0.34 -1.12 -10.77
CA GLN A 46 -0.48 -2.07 -11.52
C GLN A 46 -1.51 -1.34 -12.39
N LEU A 47 -2.25 -0.38 -11.83
CA LEU A 47 -3.24 0.42 -12.57
C LEU A 47 -2.61 1.19 -13.73
N LEU A 48 -1.46 1.83 -13.51
CA LEU A 48 -0.71 2.51 -14.56
C LEU A 48 -0.23 1.53 -15.64
N GLY A 49 0.33 0.39 -15.24
CA GLY A 49 0.83 -0.64 -16.15
C GLY A 49 -0.27 -1.21 -17.06
N ILE A 50 -1.49 -1.37 -16.55
CA ILE A 50 -2.64 -1.83 -17.35
C ILE A 50 -3.00 -0.79 -18.43
N ILE A 51 -3.09 0.49 -18.06
CA ILE A 51 -3.40 1.56 -19.02
C ILE A 51 -2.28 1.69 -20.06
N GLU A 52 -1.02 1.58 -19.65
CA GLU A 52 0.13 1.57 -20.56
C GLU A 52 0.10 0.39 -21.53
N GLY A 53 -0.24 -0.80 -21.05
CA GLY A 53 -0.43 -1.99 -21.87
C GLY A 53 -1.53 -1.80 -22.91
N LEU A 54 -2.64 -1.17 -22.52
CA LEU A 54 -3.72 -0.81 -23.44
C LEU A 54 -3.23 0.17 -24.52
N VAL A 55 -2.59 1.28 -24.14
CA VAL A 55 -2.03 2.25 -25.10
C VAL A 55 -1.08 1.57 -26.09
N ALA A 56 -0.18 0.72 -25.60
CA ALA A 56 0.79 0.00 -26.43
C ALA A 56 0.10 -0.98 -27.41
N ALA A 57 -0.91 -1.73 -26.94
CA ALA A 57 -1.65 -2.66 -27.76
C ALA A 57 -2.38 -1.97 -28.92
N PHE A 58 -3.04 -0.83 -28.66
CA PHE A 58 -3.73 -0.05 -29.69
C PHE A 58 -2.77 0.67 -30.64
N GLY A 59 -1.66 1.18 -30.11
CA GLY A 59 -0.58 1.76 -30.92
C GLY A 59 -0.05 0.75 -31.94
N LEU A 60 0.21 -0.50 -31.53
CA LEU A 60 0.71 -1.55 -32.41
C LEU A 60 -0.31 -1.99 -33.48
N GLN A 61 -1.61 -2.06 -33.13
CA GLN A 61 -2.68 -2.36 -34.07
C GLN A 61 -2.85 -1.28 -35.14
N SER A 62 -2.68 0.00 -34.76
CA SER A 62 -2.73 1.12 -35.72
C SER A 62 -1.63 1.01 -36.78
N ILE A 63 -0.44 0.54 -36.40
CA ILE A 63 0.69 0.34 -37.32
C ILE A 63 0.45 -0.91 -38.19
N SER A 64 0.02 -2.01 -37.58
CA SER A 64 -0.19 -3.28 -38.29
C SER A 64 -1.24 -3.15 -39.41
N THR A 65 -2.36 -2.48 -39.13
CA THR A 65 -3.44 -2.24 -40.12
C THR A 65 -3.01 -1.35 -41.28
N SER A 66 -2.09 -0.40 -41.06
CA SER A 66 -1.53 0.45 -42.13
C SER A 66 -0.61 -0.31 -43.11
N SER A 67 0.03 -1.39 -42.65
CA SER A 67 0.97 -2.18 -43.46
C SER A 67 0.31 -3.24 -44.34
N SER A 68 -0.90 -3.69 -43.99
CA SER A 68 -1.63 -4.75 -44.68
C SER A 68 -2.54 -4.29 -45.84
N SER A 69 -2.62 -2.99 -46.16
CA SER A 69 -3.38 -2.50 -47.32
C SER A 69 -2.86 -1.16 -47.86
N PRO A 70 -2.06 -1.16 -48.95
CA PRO A 70 -1.53 0.07 -49.55
C PRO A 70 -2.50 0.81 -50.50
N SER A 71 -3.79 0.44 -50.60
CA SER A 71 -4.66 0.90 -51.70
C SER A 71 -5.83 1.83 -51.33
N SER A 72 -5.91 2.34 -50.11
CA SER A 72 -6.95 3.32 -49.76
C SER A 72 -6.39 4.41 -48.86
N SER A 73 -5.92 5.49 -49.50
CA SER A 73 -5.67 6.79 -48.90
C SER A 73 -6.99 7.43 -48.45
N SER A 74 -7.62 6.85 -47.42
CA SER A 74 -8.71 7.51 -46.72
C SER A 74 -8.10 8.38 -45.63
N SER A 75 -8.22 9.70 -45.75
CA SER A 75 -7.88 10.69 -44.71
C SER A 75 -8.72 10.57 -43.42
N PHE A 76 -9.39 9.43 -43.22
CA PHE A 76 -10.14 9.13 -42.02
C PHE A 76 -9.19 8.45 -41.03
N PRO A 77 -9.03 8.99 -39.81
CA PRO A 77 -8.27 8.32 -38.76
C PRO A 77 -8.84 6.91 -38.55
N SER A 78 -7.97 5.91 -38.46
CA SER A 78 -8.40 4.57 -38.09
C SER A 78 -8.98 4.63 -36.67
N GLN A 79 -10.09 3.94 -36.44
CA GLN A 79 -10.75 3.88 -35.13
C GLN A 79 -9.75 3.52 -34.01
N HIS A 80 -8.79 2.64 -34.30
CA HIS A 80 -7.70 2.27 -33.38
C HIS A 80 -6.75 3.42 -33.06
N GLY A 81 -6.48 4.33 -34.01
CA GLY A 81 -5.63 5.50 -33.79
C GLY A 81 -6.31 6.58 -32.95
N GLU A 82 -7.63 6.75 -33.10
CA GLU A 82 -8.41 7.63 -32.20
C GLU A 82 -8.45 7.07 -30.78
N GLU A 83 -8.63 5.76 -30.66
CA GLU A 83 -8.65 5.07 -29.37
C GLU A 83 -7.30 5.14 -28.66
N ALA A 84 -6.19 4.95 -29.38
CA ALA A 84 -4.84 5.10 -28.84
C ALA A 84 -4.62 6.51 -28.25
N ARG A 85 -5.03 7.56 -28.96
CA ARG A 85 -4.93 8.95 -28.47
C ARG A 85 -5.81 9.18 -27.24
N ARG A 86 -7.01 8.60 -27.19
CA ARG A 86 -7.89 8.70 -26.00
C ARG A 86 -7.26 8.03 -24.78
N LEU A 87 -6.69 6.84 -24.97
CA LEU A 87 -5.99 6.10 -23.92
C LEU A 87 -4.71 6.81 -23.48
N GLU A 88 -3.99 7.48 -24.38
CA GLU A 88 -2.83 8.32 -24.03
C GLU A 88 -3.23 9.51 -23.13
N LEU A 89 -4.34 10.17 -23.44
CA LEU A 89 -4.88 11.22 -22.57
C LEU A 89 -5.28 10.68 -21.19
N LEU A 90 -5.91 9.50 -21.17
CA LEU A 90 -6.28 8.82 -19.92
C LEU A 90 -5.04 8.44 -19.11
N LEU A 91 -3.98 7.96 -19.75
CA LEU A 91 -2.72 7.61 -19.13
C LEU A 91 -2.02 8.83 -18.52
N ASN A 92 -2.01 9.95 -19.24
CA ASN A 92 -1.42 11.20 -18.73
C ASN A 92 -2.16 11.71 -17.48
N GLU A 93 -3.49 11.58 -17.48
CA GLU A 93 -4.30 11.90 -16.31
C GLU A 93 -4.02 10.94 -15.15
N ALA A 94 -3.95 9.64 -15.43
CA ALA A 94 -3.61 8.62 -14.44
C ALA A 94 -2.24 8.88 -13.80
N ARG A 95 -1.22 9.22 -14.60
CA ARG A 95 0.13 9.54 -14.13
C ARG A 95 0.17 10.77 -13.24
N ARG A 96 -0.70 11.76 -13.50
CA ARG A 96 -0.79 12.98 -12.68
C ARG A 96 -1.48 12.71 -11.35
N GLU A 97 -2.59 11.97 -11.38
CA GLU A 97 -3.38 11.70 -10.19
C GLU A 97 -2.79 10.61 -9.30
N LEU A 98 -2.20 9.55 -9.89
CA LEU A 98 -1.55 8.45 -9.17
C LEU A 98 -0.07 8.72 -8.88
N ASP A 99 0.41 9.96 -9.05
CA ASP A 99 1.77 10.33 -8.64
C ASP A 99 1.94 10.18 -7.12
N VAL A 100 3.17 9.89 -6.69
CA VAL A 100 3.51 9.71 -5.27
C VAL A 100 3.07 10.90 -4.42
N ARG A 101 3.22 12.13 -4.95
CA ARG A 101 2.83 13.35 -4.23
C ARG A 101 1.33 13.46 -4.02
N SER A 102 0.54 12.92 -4.94
CA SER A 102 -0.93 12.94 -4.91
C SER A 102 -1.48 11.79 -4.07
N ALA A 103 -0.85 10.62 -4.13
CA ALA A 103 -1.24 9.45 -3.34
C ALA A 103 -0.94 9.61 -1.85
N PHE A 104 0.19 10.23 -1.49
CA PHE A 104 0.58 10.46 -0.08
C PHE A 104 0.35 11.92 0.36
N ALA A 105 -0.64 12.56 -0.25
CA ALA A 105 -0.96 13.95 0.01
C ALA A 105 -1.64 14.10 1.39
N LYS A 106 -1.56 15.30 2.00
CA LYS A 106 -2.12 15.58 3.33
C LYS A 106 -3.65 15.46 3.38
N GLU A 107 -4.28 15.41 2.22
CA GLU A 107 -5.71 15.19 2.03
C GLU A 107 -6.14 13.75 2.39
N TRP A 108 -5.20 12.79 2.39
CA TRP A 108 -5.49 11.38 2.67
C TRP A 108 -4.76 10.86 3.92
N PHE A 109 -3.77 11.60 4.41
CA PHE A 109 -2.92 11.21 5.53
C PHE A 109 -2.78 12.33 6.56
N CYS A 110 -2.91 11.95 7.83
CA CYS A 110 -2.64 12.81 8.98
C CYS A 110 -1.13 12.95 9.24
N GLU A 111 -0.75 13.94 10.07
CA GLU A 111 0.67 14.22 10.38
C GLU A 111 1.35 13.11 11.18
N ASP A 112 0.57 12.22 11.77
CA ASP A 112 1.01 11.03 12.50
C ASP A 112 1.22 9.80 11.58
N GLY A 113 0.90 9.91 10.28
CA GLY A 113 1.01 8.82 9.30
C GLY A 113 -0.23 7.94 9.18
N THR A 114 -1.29 8.23 9.94
CA THR A 114 -2.56 7.52 9.86
C THR A 114 -3.36 7.98 8.64
N TRP A 115 -4.09 7.07 7.98
CA TRP A 115 -4.97 7.41 6.86
C TRP A 115 -6.27 8.08 7.34
N ASP A 116 -6.79 9.04 6.57
CA ASP A 116 -8.00 9.84 6.88
C ASP A 116 -9.19 9.49 5.97
N TYR A 117 -9.33 8.21 5.62
CA TYR A 117 -10.44 7.72 4.80
C TYR A 117 -11.02 6.41 5.35
N PRO A 118 -12.31 6.11 5.10
CA PRO A 118 -12.94 4.91 5.63
C PRO A 118 -12.36 3.66 4.97
N VAL A 119 -12.03 2.66 5.80
CA VAL A 119 -11.53 1.34 5.39
C VAL A 119 -12.40 0.28 6.06
N GLY A 120 -12.94 -0.67 5.29
CA GLY A 120 -13.64 -1.84 5.83
C GLY A 120 -15.17 -1.79 5.93
N GLU A 121 -15.86 -0.80 5.33
CA GLU A 121 -17.32 -0.67 5.50
C GLU A 121 -18.20 -1.33 4.41
N GLU A 122 -17.62 -1.94 3.37
CA GLU A 122 -18.42 -2.65 2.34
C GLU A 122 -18.46 -4.17 2.60
N GLY A 123 -19.10 -4.57 3.71
CA GLY A 123 -19.59 -5.95 3.91
C GLY A 123 -18.73 -6.88 4.79
N GLY A 124 -17.71 -6.36 5.49
CA GLY A 124 -16.93 -7.13 6.46
C GLY A 124 -17.65 -7.27 7.80
N ASN A 125 -17.56 -8.45 8.40
CA ASN A 125 -18.06 -8.72 9.75
C ASN A 125 -17.35 -7.79 10.75
N ASP A 126 -18.09 -7.23 11.69
CA ASP A 126 -17.66 -6.36 12.77
C ASP A 126 -16.62 -7.05 13.68
N GLY A 127 -15.36 -7.07 13.25
CA GLY A 127 -14.27 -7.69 13.99
C GLY A 127 -13.07 -8.19 13.17
N GLU A 128 -13.08 -8.08 11.84
CA GLU A 128 -11.88 -8.38 11.04
C GLU A 128 -10.82 -7.28 11.16
N GLU A 129 -9.57 -7.69 11.39
CA GLU A 129 -8.42 -6.80 11.46
C GLU A 129 -8.17 -6.17 10.09
N VAL A 130 -8.17 -4.83 10.02
CA VAL A 130 -7.91 -4.09 8.79
C VAL A 130 -6.47 -4.34 8.35
N LEU A 131 -6.29 -4.97 7.19
CA LEU A 131 -4.95 -5.22 6.64
C LEU A 131 -4.51 -4.07 5.72
N PHE A 132 -3.20 -3.85 5.60
CA PHE A 132 -2.65 -2.82 4.69
C PHE A 132 -3.10 -2.95 3.21
N PRO A 133 -3.29 -4.16 2.64
CA PRO A 133 -3.91 -4.32 1.33
C PRO A 133 -5.33 -3.74 1.23
N ASP A 134 -6.11 -3.78 2.32
CA ASP A 134 -7.49 -3.25 2.37
C ASP A 134 -7.49 -1.73 2.50
N VAL A 135 -6.54 -1.17 3.26
CA VAL A 135 -6.27 0.27 3.32
C VAL A 135 -5.91 0.78 1.93
N ALA A 136 -4.96 0.14 1.26
CA ALA A 136 -4.56 0.51 -0.09
C ALA A 136 -5.69 0.36 -1.11
N ALA A 137 -6.55 -0.66 -0.96
CA ALA A 137 -7.75 -0.83 -1.80
C ALA A 137 -8.77 0.29 -1.58
N SER A 138 -8.89 0.76 -0.35
CA SER A 138 -9.88 1.75 0.08
C SER A 138 -9.43 3.19 -0.23
N HIS A 139 -8.16 3.38 -0.57
CA HIS A 139 -7.61 4.68 -0.93
C HIS A 139 -8.45 5.34 -2.05
N PRO A 140 -8.96 6.58 -1.88
CA PRO A 140 -9.93 7.18 -2.81
C PRO A 140 -9.45 7.30 -4.26
N LEU A 141 -8.20 7.69 -4.48
CA LEU A 141 -7.59 7.70 -5.82
C LEU A 141 -7.47 6.29 -6.42
N ILE A 142 -7.04 5.30 -5.63
CA ILE A 142 -6.94 3.91 -6.08
C ILE A 142 -8.33 3.37 -6.43
N LYS A 143 -9.36 3.55 -5.59
CA LYS A 143 -10.74 3.15 -5.90
C LYS A 143 -11.24 3.78 -7.19
N LYS A 144 -11.01 5.09 -7.37
CA LYS A 144 -11.40 5.83 -8.58
C LYS A 144 -10.76 5.21 -9.82
N TRP A 145 -9.44 5.05 -9.80
CA TRP A 145 -8.69 4.57 -10.96
C TRP A 145 -8.90 3.07 -11.22
N ASP A 146 -9.09 2.26 -10.18
CA ASP A 146 -9.51 0.87 -10.32
C ASP A 146 -10.84 0.77 -11.07
N ALA A 147 -11.85 1.57 -10.67
CA ALA A 147 -13.14 1.58 -11.36
C ALA A 147 -13.04 2.01 -12.84
N ILE A 148 -12.16 2.99 -13.15
CA ILE A 148 -11.90 3.43 -14.53
C ILE A 148 -11.24 2.31 -15.32
N VAL A 149 -10.15 1.74 -14.78
CA VAL A 149 -9.36 0.69 -15.43
C VAL A 149 -10.19 -0.57 -15.65
N ARG A 150 -11.01 -0.98 -14.68
CA ARG A 150 -11.95 -2.09 -14.83
C ARG A 150 -12.92 -1.87 -15.98
N ARG A 151 -13.54 -0.69 -16.04
CA ARG A 151 -14.45 -0.34 -17.12
C ARG A 151 -13.77 -0.33 -18.48
N GLU A 152 -12.54 0.18 -18.57
CA GLU A 152 -11.77 0.17 -19.80
C GLU A 152 -11.39 -1.26 -20.19
N GLY A 153 -10.92 -2.08 -19.27
CA GLY A 153 -10.56 -3.45 -19.60
C GLY A 153 -11.76 -4.33 -19.96
N GLU A 154 -12.93 -4.12 -19.36
CA GLU A 154 -14.18 -4.76 -19.80
C GLU A 154 -14.55 -4.39 -21.24
N ARG A 155 -14.38 -3.12 -21.65
CA ARG A 155 -14.63 -2.69 -23.03
C ARG A 155 -13.72 -3.41 -24.03
N PHE A 156 -12.53 -3.79 -23.61
CA PHE A 156 -11.54 -4.46 -24.45
C PHE A 156 -11.47 -5.98 -24.23
N GLY A 157 -12.31 -6.54 -23.35
CA GLY A 157 -12.34 -7.98 -23.05
C GLY A 157 -11.07 -8.49 -22.38
N LEU A 158 -10.39 -7.65 -21.58
CA LEU A 158 -9.23 -8.05 -20.79
C LEU A 158 -9.63 -9.11 -19.75
N ASP A 159 -8.91 -10.23 -19.74
CA ASP A 159 -9.05 -11.23 -18.69
C ASP A 159 -8.28 -10.79 -17.43
N TRP A 160 -9.04 -10.32 -16.44
CA TRP A 160 -8.51 -9.88 -15.15
C TRP A 160 -7.87 -11.00 -14.33
N ASN A 161 -8.19 -12.27 -14.65
CA ASN A 161 -7.63 -13.41 -13.93
C ASN A 161 -6.14 -13.62 -14.25
N VAL A 162 -5.66 -13.13 -15.41
CA VAL A 162 -4.23 -13.16 -15.79
C VAL A 162 -3.40 -12.19 -14.94
N LEU A 163 -4.00 -11.12 -14.44
CA LEU A 163 -3.34 -10.10 -13.61
C LEU A 163 -3.48 -10.35 -12.11
N ARG A 164 -4.26 -11.37 -11.72
CA ARG A 164 -4.34 -11.80 -10.34
C ARG A 164 -3.12 -12.67 -10.10
N ASP A 165 -2.08 -12.09 -9.50
CA ASP A 165 -0.91 -12.83 -9.07
C ASP A 165 -1.38 -14.07 -8.29
N GLU A 166 -1.02 -15.27 -8.79
CA GLU A 166 -1.03 -16.48 -7.98
C GLU A 166 -0.07 -16.20 -6.81
N ASP A 167 -0.69 -15.94 -5.67
CA ASP A 167 -0.16 -16.07 -4.33
C ASP A 167 1.12 -15.27 -4.04
N GLY A 168 0.88 -14.13 -3.39
CA GLY A 168 1.87 -13.54 -2.51
C GLY A 168 2.50 -14.64 -1.65
N VAL A 169 3.83 -14.72 -1.74
CA VAL A 169 4.74 -15.51 -0.92
C VAL A 169 4.03 -16.06 0.32
N ASP A 170 3.82 -17.38 0.31
CA ASP A 170 3.49 -18.21 1.45
C ASP A 170 3.91 -17.51 2.74
N ARG A 171 2.93 -17.12 3.55
CA ARG A 171 3.14 -16.71 4.93
C ARG A 171 3.64 -17.96 5.66
N GLY A 172 4.93 -18.24 5.47
CA GLY A 172 5.71 -19.07 6.36
C GLY A 172 5.67 -18.40 7.72
N HIS A 173 4.70 -18.82 8.53
CA HIS A 173 4.83 -18.91 9.97
C HIS A 173 6.21 -19.52 10.24
N HIS A 174 7.23 -18.68 10.41
CA HIS A 174 8.46 -19.10 11.05
C HIS A 174 8.13 -19.14 12.54
N GLU A 175 7.43 -20.20 12.96
CA GLU A 175 7.56 -20.73 14.31
C GLU A 175 9.03 -21.08 14.49
N HIS A 176 9.83 -20.11 14.94
CA HIS A 176 11.08 -20.45 15.61
C HIS A 176 10.71 -20.97 16.99
N GLY A 177 10.41 -22.27 17.06
CA GLY A 177 10.59 -23.05 18.26
C GLY A 177 12.06 -22.97 18.66
N HIS A 178 12.36 -22.08 19.60
CA HIS A 178 13.47 -22.25 20.50
C HIS A 178 12.87 -22.70 21.83
N GLU A 179 12.84 -24.02 22.01
CA GLU A 179 12.88 -24.63 23.34
C GLU A 179 14.18 -24.20 24.00
N GLU A 180 14.10 -23.34 25.01
CA GLU A 180 15.04 -23.39 26.13
C GLU A 180 14.26 -23.01 27.40
N GLU A 181 14.23 -23.99 28.30
CA GLU A 181 13.68 -23.94 29.63
C GLU A 181 14.34 -22.81 30.42
N ASP A 182 13.55 -21.97 31.11
CA ASP A 182 14.01 -21.49 32.42
C ASP A 182 12.84 -21.20 33.36
N GLU A 183 12.81 -22.05 34.38
CA GLU A 183 11.84 -22.19 35.41
C GLU A 183 12.09 -21.15 36.51
N SER A 184 11.51 -19.95 36.40
CA SER A 184 11.37 -19.02 37.54
C SER A 184 10.43 -17.84 37.26
N ASN A 185 9.11 -18.06 37.26
CA ASN A 185 8.19 -17.12 37.92
C ASN A 185 6.77 -17.66 38.18
N ARG A 186 6.64 -18.93 38.61
CA ARG A 186 5.39 -19.42 39.22
C ARG A 186 5.29 -18.93 40.66
N ARG A 187 5.02 -17.64 40.87
CA ARG A 187 4.41 -17.08 42.10
C ARG A 187 4.31 -15.56 41.98
N ALA A 188 3.24 -15.07 41.36
CA ALA A 188 2.48 -13.88 41.79
C ALA A 188 1.59 -13.38 40.66
N ASN A 189 0.46 -14.04 40.40
CA ASN A 189 -0.70 -13.32 39.88
C ASN A 189 -2.01 -14.05 40.19
N GLN A 190 -2.31 -14.17 41.48
CA GLN A 190 -3.68 -14.30 41.98
C GLN A 190 -4.05 -12.95 42.60
N ASN A 191 -4.62 -12.06 41.79
CA ASN A 191 -5.72 -11.17 42.18
C ASN A 191 -6.17 -10.31 40.98
N GLN A 192 -7.38 -10.61 40.52
CA GLN A 192 -8.26 -9.80 39.65
C GLN A 192 -8.53 -8.37 40.23
N PRO A 193 -9.22 -7.41 39.54
CA PRO A 193 -10.19 -7.61 38.44
C PRO A 193 -10.19 -6.59 37.27
N ALA A 194 -11.04 -6.92 36.29
CA ALA A 194 -11.44 -6.15 35.12
C ALA A 194 -11.84 -4.69 35.43
N VAL A 195 -11.44 -3.76 34.56
CA VAL A 195 -11.92 -2.37 34.59
C VAL A 195 -12.47 -1.98 33.22
N ALA A 196 -13.69 -1.47 33.29
CA ALA A 196 -14.61 -1.16 32.22
C ALA A 196 -14.14 -0.03 31.29
N ASN A 197 -14.53 -0.20 30.03
CA ASN A 197 -14.59 0.81 28.99
C ASN A 197 -15.40 2.04 29.49
N LYS A 198 -14.78 3.22 29.52
CA LYS A 198 -15.47 4.51 29.71
C LYS A 198 -15.01 5.45 28.62
N GLY A 199 -15.97 5.84 27.79
CA GLY A 199 -15.77 6.70 26.65
C GLY A 199 -15.51 8.16 26.97
N ASN A 200 -15.16 8.84 25.88
CA ASN A 200 -15.44 10.24 25.55
C ASN A 200 -15.56 11.21 26.72
N GLN A 201 -14.53 12.02 26.90
CA GLN A 201 -14.76 13.41 27.25
C GLN A 201 -13.71 14.32 26.60
N ALA A 202 -14.23 15.23 25.79
CA ALA A 202 -13.56 16.34 25.15
C ALA A 202 -12.78 17.20 26.15
N LEU A 203 -11.63 17.71 25.72
CA LEU A 203 -10.97 18.83 26.37
C LEU A 203 -10.84 19.96 25.34
N ALA A 204 -11.74 20.93 25.52
CA ALA A 204 -11.66 22.26 24.95
C ALA A 204 -10.98 23.16 25.99
N TRP A 205 -9.71 23.53 25.78
CA TRP A 205 -9.14 24.87 25.97
C TRP A 205 -7.69 24.88 25.50
#